data_AF-A0A452HKL0-F1
#
_entry.id   AF-A0A452HKL0-F1
#
_cell.length_a   1.000
_cell.length_b   1.000
_cell.length_c   1.000
_cell.angle_alpha   90.00
_cell.angle_beta   90.00
_cell.angle_gamma   90.00
#
_symmetry.space_group_name_H-M   'P 1'
#
loop_
_entity.id
_entity.type
_entity.pdbx_description
1 polymer ?
#
loop_
_entity_poly.entity_id
_entity_poly.type
_entity_poly.pdbx_seq_one_letter_code
_entity_poly.pdbx_strand_id
1 'polypeptide(L)'
;LSSRHQLLAFVSLLETNKPYLVNCLRAPALQALLLFSRALDTSADCTRLVADSWLEMRVPDSAAALRLLSAALQLRAAWERLLNRPLRAGRSSQVGSGVTQPRPLGLTSRRPLQVQYSLCRLTALEKQNLYVGPQTVAAVPGLPGLFQGVEMTPDEEKGGYRVTEFLTYNCLTSDTDLYSDCLRSFWTCPHCALYMPFTPLERMTHESGCRPQPQEAPPEEAAESSAKATALQRPYHCNACERDFMFTSTEILRHRKQHQ
;
A
#
# COMPACT_ATOMS: atom_id res chain seq x y z
N LEU A 1 0.03 14.85 -13.64
CA LEU A 1 1.13 14.11 -14.27
C LEU A 1 2.37 14.99 -14.24
N SER A 2 3.53 14.49 -13.80
CA SER A 2 4.75 15.30 -13.72
C SER A 2 5.24 15.62 -15.14
N SER A 3 5.38 16.91 -15.48
CA SER A 3 5.87 17.38 -16.78
C SER A 3 7.40 17.29 -16.90
N ARG A 4 8.12 16.99 -15.81
CA ARG A 4 9.58 17.06 -15.74
C ARG A 4 10.28 15.88 -16.40
N HIS A 5 9.67 14.69 -16.36
CA HIS A 5 10.27 13.46 -16.88
C HIS A 5 9.26 12.73 -17.77
N GLN A 6 9.51 12.79 -19.07
CA GLN A 6 8.66 12.19 -20.10
C GLN A 6 9.46 11.17 -20.90
N LEU A 7 8.81 10.06 -21.27
CA LEU A 7 9.31 9.12 -22.25
C LEU A 7 8.61 9.37 -23.58
N LEU A 8 9.35 9.11 -24.65
CA LEU A 8 8.83 9.14 -26.01
C LEU A 8 8.65 7.69 -26.48
N ALA A 9 7.40 7.26 -26.62
CA ALA A 9 7.09 6.02 -27.32
C ALA A 9 6.89 6.35 -28.80
N PHE A 10 7.32 5.46 -29.70
CA PHE A 10 7.14 5.60 -31.14
C PHE A 10 6.72 4.25 -31.71
N VAL A 11 6.00 4.27 -32.83
CA VAL A 11 5.52 3.05 -33.48
C VAL A 11 6.47 2.58 -34.56
N SER A 12 7.02 3.51 -35.35
CA SER A 12 7.94 3.18 -36.43
C SER A 12 9.15 4.11 -36.47
N LEU A 13 10.27 3.55 -36.90
CA LEU A 13 11.52 4.24 -37.16
C LEU A 13 11.69 4.31 -38.68
N LEU A 14 11.78 5.51 -39.23
CA LEU A 14 12.07 5.72 -40.65
C LEU A 14 13.55 6.05 -40.82
N GLU A 15 14.31 5.11 -41.39
CA GLU A 15 15.72 5.31 -41.69
C GLU A 15 15.87 5.93 -43.08
N THR A 16 16.43 7.14 -43.13
CA THR A 16 16.88 7.79 -44.37
C THR A 16 18.39 8.01 -44.25
N ASN A 17 18.88 9.26 -44.34
CA ASN A 17 20.24 9.62 -43.92
C ASN A 17 20.38 9.77 -42.40
N LYS A 18 19.27 10.03 -41.71
CA LYS A 18 19.17 10.06 -40.24
C LYS A 18 17.90 9.32 -39.82
N PRO A 19 17.89 8.66 -38.66
CA PRO A 19 16.71 7.98 -38.16
C PRO A 19 15.66 9.00 -37.69
N TYR A 20 14.43 8.88 -38.19
CA TYR A 20 13.29 9.68 -37.79
C TYR A 20 12.26 8.81 -37.05
N LEU A 21 11.76 9.30 -35.92
CA LEU A 21 10.69 8.64 -35.18
C LEU A 21 9.33 9.08 -35.73
N VAL A 22 8.48 8.11 -36.05
CA VAL A 22 7.15 8.33 -36.60
C VAL A 22 6.08 7.86 -35.61
N ASN A 23 5.00 8.64 -35.52
CA ASN A 23 3.88 8.42 -34.60
C ASN A 23 4.34 8.38 -33.14
N CYS A 24 4.85 9.52 -32.66
CA CYS A 24 5.40 9.66 -31.33
C CYS A 24 4.32 10.03 -30.30
N LEU A 25 4.34 9.35 -29.16
CA LEU A 25 3.47 9.57 -28.02
C LEU A 25 4.32 9.91 -26.80
N ARG A 26 3.93 10.95 -26.07
CA ARG A 26 4.57 11.32 -24.80
C ARG A 26 3.87 10.59 -23.65
N ALA A 27 4.64 9.84 -22.88
CA ALA A 27 4.16 9.13 -21.70
C ALA A 27 4.91 9.61 -20.45
N PRO A 28 4.25 9.64 -19.28
CA PRO A 28 4.94 9.93 -18.03
C PRO A 28 5.91 8.78 -17.69
N ALA A 29 7.17 9.12 -17.42
CA ALA A 29 8.22 8.10 -17.33
C ALA A 29 7.97 7.08 -16.22
N LEU A 30 7.68 7.56 -15.00
CA LEU A 30 7.54 6.70 -13.83
C LEU A 30 6.43 5.65 -13.99
N GLN A 31 5.21 6.09 -14.34
CA GLN A 31 4.07 5.19 -14.47
C GLN A 31 4.24 4.23 -15.65
N ALA A 32 4.80 4.71 -16.77
CA ALA A 32 5.03 3.86 -17.93
C ALA A 32 6.05 2.76 -17.62
N LEU A 33 7.17 3.09 -16.99
CA LEU A 33 8.19 2.10 -16.63
C LEU A 33 7.64 1.12 -15.60
N LEU A 34 7.00 1.61 -14.54
CA LEU A 34 6.44 0.74 -13.49
C LEU A 34 5.37 -0.21 -14.00
N LEU A 35 4.61 0.11 -15.06
CA LEU A 35 3.55 -0.75 -15.58
C LEU A 35 3.95 -1.62 -16.77
N PHE A 36 4.86 -1.15 -17.64
CA PHE A 36 5.16 -1.80 -18.91
C PHE A 36 6.59 -2.33 -19.03
N SER A 37 7.48 -2.07 -18.08
CA SER A 37 8.83 -2.67 -18.11
C SER A 37 8.77 -4.18 -17.98
N ARG A 38 9.75 -4.86 -18.58
CA ARG A 38 9.89 -6.32 -18.50
C ARG A 38 10.58 -6.75 -17.21
N ALA A 39 11.57 -5.99 -16.77
CA ALA A 39 12.28 -6.23 -15.52
C ALA A 39 12.36 -4.94 -14.69
N LEU A 40 12.09 -5.07 -13.41
CA LEU A 40 12.24 -4.06 -12.37
C LEU A 40 13.16 -4.63 -11.30
N ASP A 41 14.24 -3.90 -11.06
CA ASP A 41 15.24 -4.22 -10.06
C ASP A 41 15.18 -3.14 -8.98
N THR A 42 15.20 -3.52 -7.70
CA THR A 42 15.06 -2.57 -6.59
C THR A 42 16.20 -2.69 -5.57
N SER A 43 16.45 -1.60 -4.85
CA SER A 43 17.18 -1.65 -3.57
C SER A 43 16.26 -2.14 -2.44
N ALA A 44 16.83 -2.45 -1.26
CA ALA A 44 16.06 -2.80 -0.06
C ALA A 44 15.00 -1.74 0.30
N ASP A 45 15.40 -0.46 0.32
CA ASP A 45 14.50 0.64 0.67
C ASP A 45 13.55 1.04 -0.47
N CYS A 46 13.65 0.39 -1.63
CA CYS A 46 12.92 0.68 -2.87
C CYS A 46 13.09 2.12 -3.39
N THR A 47 14.04 2.89 -2.85
CA THR A 47 14.38 4.26 -3.26
C THR A 47 15.06 4.28 -4.63
N ARG A 48 15.84 3.24 -4.95
CA ARG A 48 16.48 3.03 -6.24
C ARG A 48 15.73 1.95 -7.00
N LEU A 49 15.26 2.29 -8.20
CA LEU A 49 14.54 1.38 -9.09
C LEU A 49 15.19 1.40 -10.46
N VAL A 50 15.49 0.24 -11.03
CA VAL A 50 16.06 0.14 -12.37
C VAL A 50 15.11 -0.64 -13.26
N ALA A 51 14.75 -0.05 -14.39
CA ALA A 51 13.91 -0.66 -15.41
C ALA A 51 14.76 -1.20 -16.57
N ASP A 52 14.51 -2.46 -16.94
CA ASP A 52 15.09 -3.16 -18.08
C ASP A 52 16.64 -3.09 -18.15
N SER A 53 17.31 -2.98 -16.98
CA SER A 53 18.78 -2.89 -16.86
C SER A 53 19.43 -1.68 -17.55
N TRP A 54 18.68 -0.61 -17.84
CA TRP A 54 19.26 0.56 -18.53
C TRP A 54 18.77 1.92 -18.03
N LEU A 55 17.63 1.97 -17.35
CA LEU A 55 17.03 3.22 -16.92
C LEU A 55 16.81 3.20 -15.41
N GLU A 56 17.48 4.11 -14.71
CA GLU A 56 17.41 4.24 -13.27
C GLU A 56 16.44 5.37 -12.87
N MET A 57 15.60 5.08 -11.89
CA MET A 57 14.71 6.00 -11.22
C MET A 57 15.10 6.09 -9.75
N ARG A 58 15.28 7.31 -9.23
CA ARG A 58 15.50 7.54 -7.80
C ARG A 58 14.33 8.29 -7.21
N VAL A 59 13.75 7.72 -6.16
CA VAL A 59 12.70 8.33 -5.35
C VAL A 59 13.31 8.60 -3.97
N PRO A 60 13.39 9.87 -3.52
CA PRO A 60 14.04 10.22 -2.26
C PRO A 60 13.24 9.75 -1.04
N ASP A 61 11.91 9.65 -1.16
CA ASP A 61 11.03 9.17 -0.10
C ASP A 61 10.75 7.67 -0.26
N SER A 62 11.30 6.85 0.64
CA SER A 62 11.09 5.40 0.67
C SER A 62 9.61 5.03 0.86
N ALA A 63 8.85 5.78 1.66
CA ALA A 63 7.42 5.50 1.88
C ALA A 63 6.59 5.78 0.61
N ALA A 64 6.89 6.85 -0.13
CA ALA A 64 6.30 7.08 -1.44
C ALA A 64 6.70 6.01 -2.46
N ALA A 65 7.97 5.60 -2.48
CA ALA A 65 8.48 4.60 -3.41
C ALA A 65 7.77 3.24 -3.23
N LEU A 66 7.59 2.81 -1.98
CA LEU A 66 6.88 1.58 -1.65
C LEU A 66 5.40 1.64 -2.01
N ARG A 67 4.72 2.77 -1.75
CA ARG A 67 3.33 2.97 -2.18
C ARG A 67 3.18 2.96 -3.70
N LEU A 68 4.17 3.48 -4.43
CA LEU A 68 4.21 3.41 -5.89
C LEU A 68 4.41 1.97 -6.39
N LEU A 69 5.35 1.24 -5.79
CA LEU A 69 5.65 -0.14 -6.17
C LEU A 69 4.46 -1.06 -5.87
N SER A 70 3.90 -1.02 -4.66
CA SER A 70 2.68 -1.77 -4.30
C SER A 70 1.52 -1.46 -5.25
N ALA A 71 1.34 -0.18 -5.60
CA ALA A 71 0.33 0.22 -6.56
C ALA A 71 0.54 -0.41 -7.93
N ALA A 72 1.78 -0.36 -8.45
CA ALA A 72 2.13 -0.94 -9.73
C ALA A 72 1.95 -2.46 -9.75
N LEU A 73 2.37 -3.16 -8.70
CA LEU A 73 2.18 -4.61 -8.55
C LEU A 73 0.70 -5.00 -8.58
N GLN A 74 -0.12 -4.31 -7.79
CA GLN A 74 -1.58 -4.53 -7.77
C GLN A 74 -2.22 -4.28 -9.14
N LEU A 75 -1.78 -3.24 -9.84
CA LEU A 75 -2.28 -2.87 -11.15
C LEU A 75 -1.91 -3.90 -12.22
N ARG A 76 -0.64 -4.34 -12.26
CA ARG A 76 -0.17 -5.40 -13.17
C ARG A 76 -0.93 -6.70 -12.92
N ALA A 77 -1.02 -7.13 -11.67
CA ALA A 77 -1.77 -8.34 -11.31
C ALA A 77 -3.26 -8.24 -11.67
N ALA A 78 -3.89 -7.08 -11.46
CA ALA A 78 -5.28 -6.87 -11.87
C ALA A 78 -5.45 -6.88 -13.39
N TRP A 79 -4.51 -6.27 -14.11
CA TRP A 79 -4.52 -6.23 -15.56
C TRP A 79 -4.33 -7.63 -16.17
N GLU A 80 -3.36 -8.41 -15.69
CA GLU A 80 -3.16 -9.81 -16.10
C GLU A 80 -4.40 -10.67 -15.85
N ARG A 81 -5.05 -10.53 -14.68
CA ARG A 81 -6.32 -11.24 -14.40
C ARG A 81 -7.42 -10.88 -15.39
N LEU A 82 -7.52 -9.61 -15.78
CA LEU A 82 -8.52 -9.17 -16.77
C LEU A 82 -8.22 -9.65 -18.18
N LEU A 83 -6.95 -9.62 -18.60
CA LEU A 83 -6.54 -10.13 -19.93
C LEU A 83 -6.73 -11.64 -20.05
N ASN A 84 -6.48 -12.37 -18.97
CA ASN A 84 -6.63 -13.82 -18.95
C ASN A 84 -8.09 -14.29 -18.96
N ARG A 85 -9.05 -13.45 -18.54
CA ARG A 85 -10.49 -13.80 -18.51
C ARG A 85 -11.08 -14.08 -19.91
N PRO A 86 -10.98 -13.19 -20.91
CA PRO A 86 -11.49 -13.45 -22.26
C PRO A 86 -10.67 -14.52 -23.00
N LEU A 87 -9.36 -14.61 -22.77
CA LEU A 87 -8.52 -15.66 -23.37
C LEU A 87 -8.93 -17.06 -22.91
N ARG A 88 -9.32 -17.21 -21.64
CA ARG A 88 -9.86 -18.47 -21.10
C ARG A 88 -11.28 -18.74 -21.58
N ALA A 89 -12.14 -17.72 -21.62
CA ALA A 89 -13.51 -17.83 -22.11
C ALA A 89 -13.59 -18.23 -23.60
N GLY A 90 -12.66 -17.75 -24.44
CA GLY A 90 -12.56 -18.16 -25.85
C GLY A 90 -12.05 -19.59 -26.05
N ARG A 91 -11.41 -20.20 -25.04
CA ARG A 91 -10.98 -21.61 -25.04
C ARG A 91 -12.02 -22.57 -24.45
N SER A 92 -12.88 -22.08 -23.56
CA SER A 92 -13.97 -22.84 -22.95
C SER A 92 -15.32 -22.43 -23.54
N SER A 93 -15.57 -22.79 -24.80
CA SER A 93 -16.94 -22.76 -25.32
C SER A 93 -17.70 -23.94 -24.72
N GLN A 94 -18.38 -23.72 -23.59
CA GLN A 94 -19.73 -24.22 -23.28
C GLN A 94 -20.14 -23.89 -21.84
N VAL A 95 -21.46 -23.70 -21.72
CA VAL A 95 -22.29 -23.47 -20.51
C VAL A 95 -22.27 -22.03 -19.98
N GLY A 96 -23.37 -21.33 -20.28
CA GLY A 96 -23.59 -19.96 -19.88
C GLY A 96 -23.84 -19.80 -18.38
N SER A 97 -23.53 -18.61 -17.87
CA SER A 97 -24.41 -17.83 -16.98
C SER A 97 -23.73 -16.50 -16.66
N GLY A 98 -24.47 -15.40 -16.79
CA GLY A 98 -24.11 -14.09 -16.25
C GLY A 98 -23.02 -13.34 -17.00
N VAL A 99 -23.43 -12.39 -17.85
CA VAL A 99 -22.59 -11.23 -18.20
C VAL A 99 -22.39 -10.42 -16.91
N THR A 100 -21.46 -10.85 -16.05
CA THR A 100 -20.95 -10.01 -14.97
C THR A 100 -20.13 -8.94 -15.65
N GLN A 101 -20.77 -7.78 -15.83
CA GLN A 101 -20.17 -6.57 -16.37
C GLN A 101 -18.75 -6.41 -15.80
N PRO A 102 -17.76 -6.02 -16.62
CA PRO A 102 -16.46 -5.66 -16.10
C PRO A 102 -16.67 -4.46 -15.20
N ARG A 103 -16.78 -4.69 -13.89
CA ARG A 103 -16.76 -3.64 -12.90
C ARG A 103 -15.47 -2.88 -13.19
N PRO A 104 -15.52 -1.60 -13.57
CA PRO A 104 -14.30 -0.87 -13.86
C PRO A 104 -13.49 -0.99 -12.58
N LEU A 105 -12.31 -1.61 -12.69
CA LEU A 105 -11.32 -1.53 -11.63
C LEU A 105 -11.29 -0.05 -11.23
N GLY A 106 -11.25 0.26 -9.94
CA GLY A 106 -10.96 1.60 -9.45
C GLY A 106 -9.58 2.13 -9.88
N LEU A 107 -9.05 1.66 -11.02
CA LEU A 107 -7.96 2.23 -11.79
C LEU A 107 -8.17 3.71 -12.08
N THR A 108 -9.41 4.14 -12.28
CA THR A 108 -9.75 5.54 -12.60
C THR A 108 -9.77 6.45 -11.38
N SER A 109 -9.92 5.93 -10.16
CA SER A 109 -9.98 6.74 -8.94
C SER A 109 -8.63 6.87 -8.23
N ARG A 110 -7.57 6.23 -8.74
CA ARG A 110 -6.24 6.34 -8.11
C ARG A 110 -5.62 7.67 -8.50
N ARG A 111 -5.68 8.62 -7.57
CA ARG A 111 -5.08 9.95 -7.68
C ARG A 111 -3.63 9.79 -8.16
N PRO A 112 -3.18 10.56 -9.17
CA PRO A 112 -1.79 10.49 -9.60
C PRO A 112 -0.91 10.81 -8.40
N LEU A 113 -0.15 9.83 -7.91
CA LEU A 113 0.86 10.07 -6.89
C LEU A 113 1.89 11.01 -7.50
N GLN A 114 1.84 12.27 -7.07
CA GLN A 114 2.79 13.30 -7.48
C GLN A 114 4.01 13.17 -6.58
N VAL A 115 4.92 12.30 -6.98
CA VAL A 115 6.16 12.03 -6.25
C VAL A 115 7.31 12.71 -6.99
N GLN A 116 8.22 13.32 -6.25
CA GLN A 116 9.47 13.81 -6.81
C GLN A 116 10.37 12.61 -7.09
N TYR A 117 10.90 12.52 -8.30
CA TYR A 117 11.84 11.48 -8.67
C TYR A 117 12.84 12.04 -9.68
N SER A 118 14.00 11.42 -9.79
CA SER A 118 14.94 11.65 -10.88
C SER A 118 14.98 10.44 -11.81
N LEU A 119 15.33 10.68 -13.08
CA LEU A 119 15.44 9.66 -14.11
C LEU A 119 16.82 9.80 -14.77
N CYS A 120 17.59 8.73 -14.78
CA CYS A 120 18.93 8.69 -15.38
C CYS A 120 19.10 7.45 -16.26
N ARG A 121 19.74 7.62 -17.42
CA ARG A 121 20.18 6.49 -18.24
C ARG A 121 21.51 5.97 -17.67
N LEU A 122 21.57 4.67 -17.40
CA LEU A 122 22.78 4.02 -16.91
C LEU A 122 23.87 4.00 -17.99
N THR A 123 25.07 4.38 -17.58
CA THR A 123 26.30 4.27 -18.37
C THR A 123 26.78 2.81 -18.45
N ALA A 124 27.73 2.53 -19.35
CA ALA A 124 28.25 1.17 -19.50
C ALA A 124 28.96 0.66 -18.23
N LEU A 125 29.66 1.54 -17.51
CA LEU A 125 30.36 1.20 -16.27
C LEU A 125 29.36 0.92 -15.13
N GLU A 126 28.35 1.76 -14.96
CA GLU A 126 27.31 1.54 -13.94
C GLU A 126 26.54 0.24 -14.17
N LYS A 127 26.34 -0.16 -15.44
CA LYS A 127 25.72 -1.46 -15.77
C LYS A 127 26.56 -2.66 -15.34
N GLN A 128 27.90 -2.55 -15.35
CA GLN A 128 28.79 -3.62 -14.91
C GLN A 128 28.77 -3.80 -13.39
N ASN A 129 28.61 -2.70 -12.64
CA ASN A 129 28.59 -2.70 -11.17
C ASN A 129 27.18 -2.56 -10.60
N LEU A 130 26.14 -2.89 -11.39
CA LEU A 130 24.76 -2.63 -11.02
C LEU A 130 24.25 -3.57 -9.92
N TYR A 131 24.72 -4.82 -9.97
CA TYR A 131 24.19 -5.91 -9.18
C TYR A 131 25.17 -6.37 -8.11
N VAL A 132 24.64 -6.79 -6.96
CA VAL A 132 25.44 -7.30 -5.83
C VAL A 132 26.10 -8.64 -6.18
N GLY A 133 25.51 -9.39 -7.13
CA GLY A 133 25.97 -10.70 -7.58
C GLY A 133 25.52 -11.85 -6.66
N PRO A 134 25.98 -13.09 -6.93
CA PRO A 134 25.62 -14.26 -6.15
C PRO A 134 26.30 -14.22 -4.77
N GLN A 135 25.67 -13.59 -3.79
CA GLN A 135 26.08 -13.70 -2.38
C GLN A 135 25.09 -14.55 -1.58
N THR A 136 25.61 -15.24 -0.56
CA THR A 136 24.84 -15.96 0.46
C THR A 136 23.91 -15.00 1.17
N VAL A 137 22.65 -14.97 0.74
CA VAL A 137 21.66 -14.03 1.23
C VAL A 137 21.42 -14.27 2.72
N ALA A 138 21.64 -13.24 3.55
CA ALA A 138 21.21 -13.27 4.95
C ALA A 138 19.70 -13.55 4.99
N ALA A 139 19.25 -14.33 5.98
CA ALA A 139 17.91 -14.90 6.05
C ALA A 139 16.82 -13.93 5.58
N VAL A 140 15.89 -14.44 4.75
CA VAL A 140 14.72 -13.72 4.24
C VAL A 140 14.09 -12.98 5.43
N PRO A 141 14.21 -11.65 5.53
CA PRO A 141 13.39 -10.96 6.51
C PRO A 141 11.97 -11.19 5.99
N GLY A 142 11.11 -11.81 6.81
CA GLY A 142 9.73 -12.00 6.41
C GLY A 142 9.19 -10.64 5.95
N LEU A 143 8.67 -10.54 4.73
CA LEU A 143 8.06 -9.33 4.20
C LEU A 143 6.52 -9.44 4.29
N PRO A 144 5.88 -9.52 5.49
CA PRO A 144 4.42 -9.56 5.55
C PRO A 144 3.84 -8.25 5.02
N GLY A 145 3.20 -8.28 3.85
CA GLY A 145 2.42 -7.15 3.34
C GLY A 145 2.45 -6.98 1.83
N LEU A 146 3.63 -6.69 1.28
CA LEU A 146 3.80 -6.55 -0.17
C LEU A 146 3.72 -7.88 -0.91
N PHE A 147 4.18 -8.95 -0.27
CA PHE A 147 4.43 -10.24 -0.90
C PHE A 147 3.78 -11.39 -0.13
N GLN A 148 2.68 -11.12 0.58
CA GLN A 148 1.93 -12.15 1.28
C GLN A 148 1.53 -13.27 0.30
N GLY A 149 2.10 -14.47 0.51
CA GLY A 149 1.86 -15.65 -0.30
C GLY A 149 2.70 -15.78 -1.57
N VAL A 150 3.71 -14.92 -1.77
CA VAL A 150 4.61 -15.01 -2.92
C VAL A 150 5.93 -15.64 -2.48
N GLU A 151 6.28 -16.80 -3.06
CA GLU A 151 7.55 -17.46 -2.79
C GLU A 151 8.71 -16.60 -3.32
N MET A 152 9.54 -16.11 -2.40
CA MET A 152 10.71 -15.32 -2.74
C MET A 152 11.87 -16.28 -3.01
N THR A 153 12.22 -16.45 -4.28
CA THR A 153 13.38 -17.27 -4.69
C THR A 153 14.62 -16.39 -4.81
N PRO A 154 15.78 -16.78 -4.27
CA PRO A 154 17.01 -16.05 -4.52
C PRO A 154 17.34 -16.05 -6.03
N ASP A 155 17.85 -14.93 -6.54
CA ASP A 155 18.30 -14.80 -7.93
C ASP A 155 19.80 -15.10 -8.03
N GLU A 156 20.17 -16.10 -8.83
CA GLU A 156 21.56 -16.58 -8.95
C GLU A 156 22.46 -15.65 -9.77
N GLU A 157 21.87 -14.82 -10.66
CA GLU A 157 22.64 -13.94 -11.55
C GLU A 157 22.78 -12.53 -10.97
N LYS A 158 21.67 -11.97 -10.48
CA LYS A 158 21.61 -10.59 -9.97
C LYS A 158 21.86 -10.51 -8.46
N GLY A 159 21.63 -11.59 -7.74
CA GLY A 159 21.50 -11.56 -6.28
C GLY A 159 20.14 -11.03 -5.82
N GLY A 160 19.95 -10.95 -4.50
CA GLY A 160 18.68 -10.55 -3.90
C GLY A 160 17.59 -11.60 -4.05
N TYR A 161 16.33 -11.17 -4.06
CA TYR A 161 15.16 -12.05 -4.11
C TYR A 161 14.26 -11.74 -5.30
N ARG A 162 14.08 -12.70 -6.19
CA ARG A 162 13.04 -12.65 -7.21
C ARG A 162 11.69 -12.86 -6.55
N VAL A 163 10.82 -11.86 -6.69
CA VAL A 163 9.50 -11.88 -6.08
C VAL A 163 8.41 -12.15 -7.11
N THR A 164 8.48 -11.53 -8.27
CA THR A 164 7.58 -11.85 -9.39
C THR A 164 8.40 -12.09 -10.64
N GLU A 165 7.77 -12.52 -11.73
CA GLU A 165 8.45 -12.70 -13.02
C GLU A 165 9.19 -11.43 -13.49
N PHE A 166 8.68 -10.25 -13.12
CA PHE A 166 9.26 -8.97 -13.53
C PHE A 166 9.94 -8.19 -12.40
N LEU A 167 9.90 -8.63 -11.13
CA LEU A 167 10.43 -7.87 -9.99
C LEU A 167 11.48 -8.68 -9.22
N THR A 168 12.69 -8.13 -9.15
CA THR A 168 13.77 -8.60 -8.27
C THR A 168 14.04 -7.56 -7.19
N TYR A 169 13.90 -7.98 -5.94
CA TYR A 169 14.04 -7.17 -4.74
C TYR A 169 15.46 -7.27 -4.16
N ASN A 170 16.01 -6.13 -3.74
CA ASN A 170 17.34 -6.00 -3.14
C ASN A 170 18.48 -6.61 -3.96
N CYS A 171 18.47 -6.42 -5.28
CA CYS A 171 19.52 -6.88 -6.17
C CYS A 171 20.51 -5.78 -6.56
N LEU A 172 20.15 -4.51 -6.35
CA LEU A 172 20.97 -3.37 -6.74
C LEU A 172 22.07 -3.09 -5.72
N THR A 173 23.26 -2.78 -6.21
CA THR A 173 24.32 -2.18 -5.39
C THR A 173 23.87 -0.81 -4.90
N SER A 174 23.89 -0.58 -3.60
CA SER A 174 23.75 0.76 -3.03
C SER A 174 25.14 1.37 -2.84
N ASP A 175 25.36 2.58 -3.35
CA ASP A 175 26.49 3.42 -2.93
C ASP A 175 26.35 3.85 -1.45
N THR A 176 25.18 3.57 -0.86
CA THR A 176 24.83 3.82 0.53
C THR A 176 25.32 2.67 1.40
N ASP A 177 25.88 3.02 2.57
CA ASP A 177 26.56 2.14 3.51
C ASP A 177 25.95 0.73 3.60
N LEU A 178 26.84 -0.27 3.70
CA LEU A 178 26.55 -1.70 3.87
C LEU A 178 25.53 -2.02 5.00
N TYR A 179 25.28 -1.07 5.89
CA TYR A 179 24.35 -1.16 7.02
C TYR A 179 22.97 -0.54 6.76
N SER A 180 22.75 0.11 5.62
CA SER A 180 21.51 0.83 5.28
C SER A 180 20.26 -0.05 5.44
N ASP A 181 20.33 -1.30 5.02
CA ASP A 181 19.27 -2.32 5.16
C ASP A 181 18.86 -2.59 6.63
N CYS A 182 19.77 -2.32 7.58
CA CYS A 182 19.57 -2.52 9.02
C CYS A 182 19.33 -1.20 9.78
N LEU A 183 19.43 -0.04 9.12
CA LEU A 183 19.23 1.25 9.77
C LEU A 183 17.76 1.45 10.11
N ARG A 184 17.47 1.40 11.41
CA ARG A 184 16.13 1.68 11.93
C ARG A 184 15.96 3.19 12.09
N SER A 185 14.91 3.73 11.50
CA SER A 185 14.52 5.14 11.69
C SER A 185 13.22 5.22 12.47
N PHE A 186 13.17 6.17 13.41
CA PHE A 186 11.95 6.44 14.18
C PHE A 186 10.82 6.86 13.25
N TRP A 187 9.67 6.23 13.42
CA TRP A 187 8.49 6.53 12.64
C TRP A 187 7.24 6.35 13.48
N THR A 188 6.30 7.27 13.28
CA THR A 188 4.98 7.21 13.90
C THR A 188 3.97 6.72 12.88
N CYS A 189 3.29 5.62 13.20
CA CYS A 189 2.26 5.09 12.32
C CYS A 189 1.04 6.03 12.24
N PRO A 190 0.55 6.40 11.05
CA PRO A 190 -0.61 7.27 10.92
C PRO A 190 -1.94 6.56 11.29
N HIS A 191 -1.94 5.23 11.40
CA HIS A 191 -3.15 4.43 11.66
C HIS A 191 -3.34 4.04 13.13
N CYS A 192 -2.24 3.81 13.87
CA CYS A 192 -2.28 3.40 15.29
C CYS A 192 -1.43 4.29 16.21
N ALA A 193 -0.82 5.36 15.69
CA ALA A 193 0.06 6.26 16.43
C ALA A 193 1.28 5.61 17.11
N LEU A 194 1.63 4.36 16.77
CA LEU A 194 2.80 3.68 17.32
C LEU A 194 4.09 4.40 16.90
N TYR A 195 4.88 4.84 17.89
CA TYR A 195 6.20 5.45 17.71
C TYR A 195 7.30 4.44 18.07
N MET A 196 7.99 3.91 17.06
CA MET A 196 9.12 3.00 17.26
C MET A 196 10.14 3.11 16.10
N PRO A 197 11.40 2.69 16.31
CA PRO A 197 12.41 2.62 15.27
C PRO A 197 12.19 1.38 14.40
N PHE A 198 11.83 1.60 13.14
CA PHE A 198 11.57 0.55 12.15
C PHE A 198 12.62 0.57 11.04
N THR A 199 12.99 -0.61 10.54
CA THR A 199 13.60 -0.68 9.19
C THR A 199 12.55 -0.29 8.15
N PRO A 200 12.93 0.21 6.97
CA PRO A 200 11.97 0.57 5.91
C PRO A 200 11.03 -0.58 5.56
N LEU A 201 11.56 -1.80 5.64
CA LEU A 201 10.79 -3.01 5.46
C LEU A 201 9.81 -3.30 6.60
N GLU A 202 10.24 -3.26 7.86
CA GLU A 202 9.34 -3.47 9.01
C GLU A 202 8.23 -2.41 9.08
N ARG A 203 8.54 -1.16 8.69
CA ARG A 203 7.54 -0.09 8.59
C ARG A 203 6.44 -0.48 7.61
N MET A 204 6.83 -0.98 6.45
CA MET A 204 5.91 -1.37 5.39
C MET A 204 5.04 -2.55 5.79
N THR A 205 5.60 -3.51 6.53
CA THR A 205 4.86 -4.66 7.00
C THR A 205 3.83 -4.23 8.05
N HIS A 206 4.22 -3.34 8.95
CA HIS A 206 3.30 -2.70 9.88
C HIS A 206 2.22 -1.90 9.14
N GLU A 207 2.56 -1.02 8.21
CA GLU A 207 1.58 -0.17 7.49
C GLU A 207 0.55 -1.00 6.72
N SER A 208 0.96 -2.11 6.08
CA SER A 208 0.05 -2.98 5.33
C SER A 208 -0.88 -3.82 6.21
N GLY A 209 -0.43 -4.22 7.40
CA GLY A 209 -1.23 -4.96 8.38
C GLY A 209 -2.03 -4.07 9.34
N CYS A 210 -1.62 -2.81 9.49
CA CYS A 210 -2.23 -1.87 10.43
C CYS A 210 -3.56 -1.38 9.87
N ARG A 211 -4.65 -1.87 10.46
CA ARG A 211 -5.96 -1.28 10.25
C ARG A 211 -6.06 -0.02 11.09
N PRO A 212 -6.68 1.06 10.58
CA PRO A 212 -7.03 2.19 11.43
C PRO A 212 -7.85 1.64 12.60
N GLN A 213 -7.43 1.92 13.83
CA GLN A 213 -8.33 1.74 14.96
C GLN A 213 -9.60 2.56 14.62
N PRO A 214 -10.81 2.00 14.79
CA PRO A 214 -11.98 2.85 14.87
C PRO A 214 -11.64 3.91 15.89
N GLN A 215 -11.73 5.19 15.52
CA GLN A 215 -11.56 6.29 16.46
C GLN A 215 -12.42 5.96 17.68
N GLU A 216 -11.80 5.54 18.78
CA GLU A 216 -12.40 5.76 20.08
C GLU A 216 -12.58 7.27 20.13
N ALA A 217 -13.85 7.68 20.20
CA ALA A 217 -14.20 9.07 20.45
C ALA A 217 -13.29 9.60 21.57
N PRO A 218 -12.88 10.88 21.53
CA PRO A 218 -12.07 11.45 22.60
C PRO A 218 -12.71 11.07 23.95
N PRO A 219 -11.93 10.71 24.97
CA PRO A 219 -12.49 10.37 26.26
C PRO A 219 -13.26 11.59 26.77
N GLU A 220 -14.57 11.58 26.58
CA GLU A 220 -15.47 12.39 27.35
C GLU A 220 -15.19 12.02 28.80
N GLU A 221 -14.74 13.02 29.55
CA GLU A 221 -14.52 12.98 30.98
C GLU A 221 -15.58 12.11 31.64
N ALA A 222 -15.15 10.99 32.22
CA ALA A 222 -15.89 10.15 33.15
C ALA A 222 -17.42 10.31 33.05
N ALA A 223 -18.00 9.89 31.92
CA ALA A 223 -19.43 9.67 31.83
C ALA A 223 -19.73 8.44 32.70
N GLU A 224 -20.07 8.72 33.95
CA GLU A 224 -20.69 7.80 34.87
C GLU A 224 -21.67 6.91 34.10
N SER A 225 -21.50 5.61 34.29
CA SER A 225 -22.45 4.58 33.93
C SER A 225 -23.72 4.74 34.78
N SER A 226 -24.41 5.85 34.61
CA SER A 226 -25.74 6.06 35.14
C SER A 226 -26.72 5.72 34.03
N ALA A 227 -27.42 4.62 34.25
CA ALA A 227 -28.61 4.25 33.53
C ALA A 227 -29.47 5.49 33.24
N LYS A 228 -30.25 5.44 32.16
CA LYS A 228 -31.29 6.41 31.82
C LYS A 228 -32.30 6.59 32.97
N ALA A 229 -31.90 7.28 34.03
CA ALA A 229 -32.74 7.70 35.14
C ALA A 229 -33.40 8.99 34.66
N THR A 230 -34.69 8.88 34.41
CA THR A 230 -35.54 9.96 33.94
C THR A 230 -35.35 11.14 34.89
N ALA A 231 -34.96 12.32 34.37
CA ALA A 231 -34.52 13.52 35.09
C ALA A 231 -35.55 14.16 36.07
N LEU A 232 -36.58 13.41 36.44
CA LEU A 232 -37.73 13.82 37.26
C LEU A 232 -37.95 12.92 38.48
N GLN A 233 -37.16 11.85 38.66
CA GLN A 233 -37.27 10.94 39.81
C GLN A 233 -36.47 11.47 41.00
N ARG A 234 -37.09 11.47 42.20
CA ARG A 234 -36.47 11.89 43.46
C ARG A 234 -36.58 10.75 44.49
N PRO A 235 -35.61 10.64 45.42
CA PRO A 235 -35.71 9.70 46.53
C PRO A 235 -36.88 10.07 47.44
N TYR A 236 -37.72 9.09 47.76
CA TYR A 236 -38.89 9.19 48.63
C TYR A 236 -38.95 8.00 49.58
N HIS A 237 -38.94 8.28 50.88
CA HIS A 237 -39.15 7.30 51.94
C HIS A 237 -40.64 7.21 52.29
N CYS A 238 -41.20 6.00 52.32
CA CYS A 238 -42.58 5.79 52.73
C CYS A 238 -42.67 5.24 54.16
N ASN A 239 -43.20 6.04 55.09
CA ASN A 239 -43.33 5.67 56.51
C ASN A 239 -44.30 4.50 56.77
N ALA A 240 -45.18 4.14 55.82
CA ALA A 240 -46.09 3.00 55.95
C ALA A 240 -45.46 1.68 55.48
N CYS A 241 -44.47 1.75 54.60
CA CYS A 241 -43.79 0.58 54.03
C CYS A 241 -42.36 0.39 54.57
N GLU A 242 -41.82 1.42 55.24
CA GLU A 242 -40.42 1.51 55.70
C GLU A 242 -39.40 1.20 54.58
N ARG A 243 -39.68 1.68 53.37
CA ARG A 243 -38.80 1.48 52.20
C ARG A 243 -38.55 2.77 51.45
N ASP A 244 -37.34 2.89 50.93
CA ASP A 244 -36.89 3.97 50.07
C ASP A 244 -37.15 3.65 48.60
N PHE A 245 -37.79 4.58 47.90
CA PHE A 245 -38.10 4.46 46.47
C PHE A 245 -37.60 5.68 45.70
N MET A 246 -37.26 5.49 44.43
CA MET A 246 -37.00 6.57 43.48
C MET A 246 -38.25 6.79 42.64
N PHE A 247 -39.05 7.81 43.00
CA PHE A 247 -40.33 8.09 42.36
C PHE A 247 -40.38 9.50 41.80
N THR A 248 -41.13 9.68 40.73
CA THR A 248 -41.58 11.00 40.27
C THR A 248 -42.67 11.54 41.20
N SER A 249 -42.88 12.86 41.23
CA SER A 249 -43.90 13.50 42.07
C SER A 249 -45.31 12.90 41.91
N THR A 250 -45.65 12.44 40.70
CA THR A 250 -46.94 11.77 40.41
C THR A 250 -47.02 10.35 40.94
N GLU A 251 -45.90 9.61 40.98
CA GLU A 251 -45.84 8.25 41.52
C GLU A 251 -45.91 8.25 43.04
N ILE A 252 -45.30 9.25 43.71
CA ILE A 252 -45.43 9.46 45.15
C ILE A 252 -46.90 9.62 45.56
N LEU A 253 -47.67 10.42 44.80
CA LEU A 253 -49.10 10.63 45.06
C LEU A 253 -49.93 9.35 44.85
N ARG A 254 -49.62 8.56 43.81
CA ARG A 254 -50.30 7.25 43.59
C ARG A 254 -49.98 6.26 44.69
N HIS A 255 -48.71 6.18 45.11
CA HIS A 255 -48.28 5.30 46.17
C HIS A 255 -48.93 5.66 47.51
N ARG A 256 -49.02 6.96 47.84
CA ARG A 256 -49.75 7.43 49.04
C ARG A 256 -51.23 7.05 49.03
N LYS A 257 -51.88 7.07 47.87
CA LYS A 257 -53.30 6.65 47.72
C LYS A 257 -53.52 5.15 47.90
N GLN A 258 -52.49 4.31 47.74
CA GLN A 258 -52.61 2.86 47.99
C GLN A 258 -52.62 2.51 49.48
N HIS A 259 -52.27 3.47 50.35
CA HIS A 259 -52.29 3.34 51.81
C HIS A 259 -53.49 4.05 52.47
N GLN A 260 -54.44 4.56 51.66
CA GLN A 260 -55.76 5.04 52.08
C GLN A 260 -56.81 3.99 51.78
#